data_AF-A0A0L0CQH0-F1
#
_entry.id   AF-A0A0L0CQH0-F1
#
_cell.length_a   1.000
_cell.length_b   1.000
_cell.length_c   1.000
_cell.angle_alpha   90.00
_cell.angle_beta   90.00
_cell.angle_gamma   90.00
#
_symmetry.space_group_name_H-M   'P 1'
#
loop_
_entity.id
_entity.type
_entity.pdbx_description
1 polymer ?
#
loop_
_entity_poly.entity_id
_entity_poly.type
_entity_poly.pdbx_seq_one_letter_code
_entity_poly.pdbx_strand_id
1 'polypeptide(L)'
;IYVLLEETVLAFFNSSNFSWSTEEEQLSPSSMVLEMTTYLLTMANTILLRLPPEVRSLAFFNLSENVNTGLKNILQEITPDATPQALSNFDADLQFLEKSLAEIASGSDISMPLLESRQLLDFLRSSDPMDEYNNPTIRLRKYDRLDIKNANMLLMRIKPELATSESSG
;
A
#
# COMPACT_ATOMS: atom_id res chain seq x y z
N ILE A 1 -7.87 24.00 1.54
CA ILE A 1 -6.70 23.43 2.25
C ILE A 1 -6.81 21.92 2.24
N TYR A 2 -7.78 21.28 2.90
CA TYR A 2 -7.94 19.80 2.86
C TYR A 2 -7.89 19.18 1.46
N VAL A 3 -8.71 19.66 0.52
CA VAL A 3 -8.69 19.18 -0.88
C VAL A 3 -7.31 19.26 -1.54
N LEU A 4 -6.56 20.34 -1.31
CA LEU A 4 -5.21 20.52 -1.86
C LEU A 4 -4.21 19.52 -1.24
N LEU A 5 -4.40 19.14 0.03
CA LEU A 5 -3.53 18.16 0.69
C LEU A 5 -3.75 16.75 0.10
N GLU A 6 -5.02 16.40 -0.11
CA GLU A 6 -5.44 15.13 -0.70
C GLU A 6 -4.92 15.00 -2.14
N GLU A 7 -5.10 16.05 -2.96
CA GLU A 7 -4.58 16.11 -4.34
C GLU A 7 -3.05 16.02 -4.40
N THR A 8 -2.34 16.65 -3.45
CA THR A 8 -0.87 16.62 -3.40
C THR A 8 -0.34 15.21 -3.12
N VAL A 9 -0.98 14.46 -2.21
CA VAL A 9 -0.59 13.07 -1.90
C VAL A 9 -0.70 12.20 -3.14
N LEU A 10 -1.82 12.24 -3.84
CA LEU A 10 -2.01 11.48 -5.08
C LEU A 10 -1.04 11.92 -6.18
N ALA A 11 -0.68 13.21 -6.23
CA ALA A 11 0.29 13.72 -7.21
C ALA A 11 1.68 13.08 -7.04
N PHE A 12 2.14 12.78 -5.82
CA PHE A 12 3.39 12.05 -5.61
C PHE A 12 3.36 10.69 -6.32
N PHE A 13 2.30 9.91 -6.08
CA PHE A 13 2.14 8.58 -6.69
C PHE A 13 2.01 8.66 -8.22
N ASN A 14 1.24 9.61 -8.74
CA ASN A 14 1.07 9.80 -10.19
C ASN A 14 2.36 10.25 -10.90
N SER A 15 3.32 10.81 -10.16
CA SER A 15 4.64 11.18 -10.67
C SER A 15 5.70 10.09 -10.45
N SER A 16 5.32 8.97 -9.84
CA SER A 16 6.21 7.86 -9.58
C SER A 16 6.58 7.16 -10.88
N ASN A 17 7.86 6.79 -11.03
CA ASN A 17 8.36 6.00 -12.15
C ASN A 17 8.76 4.61 -11.64
N PHE A 18 7.86 3.94 -10.92
CA PHE A 18 8.16 2.65 -10.31
C PHE A 18 8.47 1.60 -11.39
N SER A 19 9.63 0.96 -11.29
CA SER A 19 10.06 -0.05 -12.26
C SER A 19 9.72 -1.45 -11.76
N TRP A 20 8.71 -2.07 -12.36
CA TRP A 20 8.35 -3.46 -12.06
C TRP A 20 9.38 -4.47 -12.57
N SER A 21 10.16 -4.12 -13.58
CA SER A 21 11.15 -5.00 -14.22
C SER A 21 12.57 -4.86 -13.64
N THR A 22 12.75 -4.18 -12.50
CA THR A 22 14.07 -3.99 -11.88
C THR A 22 14.64 -5.30 -11.36
N GLU A 23 15.93 -5.56 -11.55
CA GLU A 23 16.62 -6.71 -10.94
C GLU A 23 17.41 -6.30 -9.67
N GLU A 24 17.39 -5.02 -9.33
CA GLU A 24 18.10 -4.47 -8.18
C GLU A 24 17.15 -4.30 -6.98
N GLU A 25 17.57 -4.82 -5.83
CA GLU A 25 16.96 -4.49 -4.54
C GLU A 25 17.50 -3.16 -4.01
N GLN A 26 16.59 -2.32 -3.55
CA GLN A 26 16.89 -1.05 -2.92
C GLN A 26 17.05 -1.25 -1.40
N LEU A 27 18.12 -0.69 -0.85
CA LEU A 27 18.39 -0.73 0.61
C LEU A 27 17.66 0.38 1.38
N SER A 28 17.03 1.31 0.66
CA SER A 28 16.32 2.45 1.21
C SER A 28 15.03 2.68 0.44
N PRO A 29 14.02 3.32 1.06
CA PRO A 29 12.81 3.73 0.36
C PRO A 29 13.14 4.63 -0.84
N SER A 30 12.25 4.63 -1.82
CA SER A 30 12.34 5.48 -3.00
C SER A 30 12.31 6.96 -2.64
N SER A 31 12.94 7.80 -3.48
CA SER A 31 12.94 9.25 -3.30
C SER A 31 11.51 9.81 -3.20
N MET A 32 10.57 9.27 -3.96
CA MET A 32 9.16 9.63 -3.88
C MET A 32 8.60 9.43 -2.47
N VAL A 33 8.82 8.25 -1.87
CA VAL A 33 8.35 7.95 -0.50
C VAL A 33 9.00 8.85 0.54
N LEU A 34 10.30 9.15 0.39
CA LEU A 34 11.02 10.05 1.30
C LEU A 34 10.49 11.49 1.23
N GLU A 35 10.29 12.01 0.02
CA GLU A 35 9.75 13.36 -0.22
C GLU A 35 8.31 13.47 0.29
N MET A 36 7.47 12.49 -0.06
CA MET A 36 6.08 12.45 0.41
C MET A 36 6.04 12.39 1.94
N THR A 37 6.81 11.51 2.58
CA THR A 37 6.88 11.42 4.04
C THR A 37 7.29 12.74 4.68
N THR A 38 8.29 13.43 4.11
CA THR A 38 8.72 14.74 4.59
C THR A 38 7.59 15.77 4.50
N TYR A 39 6.84 15.77 3.40
CA TYR A 39 5.66 16.60 3.22
C TYR A 39 4.57 16.27 4.27
N LEU A 40 4.25 14.98 4.46
CA LEU A 40 3.26 14.52 5.44
C LEU A 40 3.61 14.93 6.87
N LEU A 41 4.88 14.75 7.27
CA LEU A 41 5.37 15.15 8.60
C LEU A 41 5.31 16.67 8.78
N THR A 42 5.69 17.44 7.75
CA THR A 42 5.62 18.90 7.78
C THR A 42 4.18 19.37 7.96
N MET A 43 3.25 18.78 7.21
CA MET A 43 1.82 19.07 7.36
C MET A 43 1.27 18.68 8.73
N ALA A 44 1.64 17.50 9.23
CA ALA A 44 1.20 17.03 10.54
C ALA A 44 1.58 18.04 11.63
N ASN A 45 2.84 18.50 11.61
CA ASN A 45 3.38 19.43 12.59
C ASN A 45 2.88 20.88 12.43
N THR A 46 2.38 21.27 11.26
CA THR A 46 1.99 22.67 10.99
C THR A 46 0.47 22.88 10.97
N ILE A 47 -0.28 21.97 10.35
CA ILE A 47 -1.72 22.07 10.12
C ILE A 47 -2.46 21.17 11.12
N LEU A 48 -2.14 19.87 11.15
CA LEU A 48 -2.93 18.89 11.91
C LEU A 48 -2.92 19.17 13.42
N LEU A 49 -1.77 19.57 13.97
CA LEU A 49 -1.66 19.93 15.39
C LEU A 49 -2.54 21.12 15.82
N ARG A 50 -2.91 22.00 14.88
CA ARG A 50 -3.75 23.17 15.17
C ARG A 50 -5.25 22.86 15.12
N LEU A 51 -5.61 21.64 14.70
CA LEU A 51 -7.00 21.21 14.59
C LEU A 51 -7.53 20.63 15.90
N PRO A 52 -8.84 20.77 16.16
CA PRO A 52 -9.53 19.98 17.19
C PRO A 52 -9.31 18.47 16.99
N PRO A 53 -9.28 17.66 18.07
CA PRO A 53 -8.96 16.23 17.99
C PRO A 53 -9.78 15.44 16.96
N GLU A 54 -11.10 15.66 16.91
CA GLU A 54 -12.01 14.93 16.02
C GLU A 54 -11.74 15.24 14.54
N VAL A 55 -11.47 16.52 14.25
CA VAL A 55 -11.13 16.98 12.90
C VAL A 55 -9.77 16.44 12.48
N ARG A 56 -8.82 16.34 13.41
CA ARG A 56 -7.50 15.77 13.18
C ARG A 56 -7.57 14.28 12.85
N SER A 57 -8.36 13.50 13.59
CA SER A 57 -8.56 12.08 13.33
C SER A 57 -9.20 11.85 11.97
N LEU A 58 -10.22 12.63 11.61
CA LEU A 58 -10.83 12.55 10.27
C LEU A 58 -9.85 12.92 9.15
N ALA A 59 -9.07 14.00 9.34
CA ALA A 59 -8.07 14.41 8.38
C ALA A 59 -6.96 13.35 8.18
N PHE A 60 -6.52 12.72 9.26
CA PHE A 60 -5.55 11.63 9.19
C PHE A 60 -6.12 10.38 8.52
N PHE A 61 -7.39 10.05 8.79
CA PHE A 61 -8.08 8.95 8.12
C PHE A 61 -8.13 9.18 6.60
N ASN A 62 -8.62 10.34 6.15
CA ASN A 62 -8.67 10.67 4.72
C ASN A 62 -7.29 10.67 4.07
N LEU A 63 -6.28 11.20 4.76
CA LEU A 63 -4.91 11.18 4.29
C LEU A 63 -4.42 9.76 4.05
N SER A 64 -4.68 8.87 5.02
CA SER A 64 -4.29 7.46 4.96
C SER A 64 -5.00 6.72 3.81
N GLU A 65 -6.29 7.01 3.59
CA GLU A 65 -7.05 6.46 2.46
C GLU A 65 -6.49 6.90 1.10
N ASN A 66 -6.01 8.13 0.98
CA ASN A 66 -5.35 8.61 -0.24
C ASN A 66 -3.99 7.95 -0.46
N VAL A 67 -3.22 7.71 0.60
CA VAL A 67 -1.97 6.94 0.51
C VAL A 67 -2.25 5.50 0.06
N ASN A 68 -3.27 4.85 0.63
CA ASN A 68 -3.73 3.53 0.18
C ASN A 68 -4.12 3.53 -1.30
N THR A 69 -4.88 4.55 -1.72
CA THR A 69 -5.32 4.68 -3.12
C THR A 69 -4.12 4.81 -4.05
N GLY A 70 -3.15 5.66 -3.72
CA GLY A 70 -1.93 5.83 -4.50
C GLY A 70 -1.09 4.56 -4.61
N LEU A 71 -0.91 3.83 -3.50
CA LEU A 71 -0.22 2.54 -3.47
C LEU A 71 -0.92 1.49 -4.35
N LYS A 72 -2.25 1.40 -4.25
CA LYS A 72 -3.04 0.50 -5.10
C LYS A 72 -2.94 0.88 -6.58
N ASN A 73 -2.88 2.17 -6.91
CA ASN A 73 -2.69 2.62 -8.29
C ASN A 73 -1.34 2.15 -8.83
N ILE A 74 -0.25 2.28 -8.06
CA ILE A 74 1.06 1.73 -8.45
C ILE A 74 0.97 0.21 -8.68
N LEU A 75 0.35 -0.53 -7.76
CA LEU A 75 0.15 -1.98 -7.90
C LEU A 75 -0.68 -2.36 -9.14
N GLN A 76 -1.66 -1.54 -9.53
CA GLN A 76 -2.46 -1.78 -10.73
C GLN A 76 -1.64 -1.65 -12.03
N GLU A 77 -0.52 -0.93 -11.99
CA GLU A 77 0.42 -0.77 -13.10
C GLU A 77 1.43 -1.93 -13.19
N ILE A 78 1.35 -2.93 -12.31
CA ILE A 78 2.23 -4.09 -12.36
C ILE A 78 2.22 -4.74 -13.73
N THR A 79 3.40 -5.10 -14.23
CA THR A 79 3.61 -5.67 -15.56
C THR A 79 3.92 -7.17 -15.47
N PRO A 80 3.73 -7.95 -16.55
CA PRO A 80 4.00 -9.39 -16.54
C PRO A 80 5.47 -9.77 -16.24
N ASP A 81 6.40 -8.86 -16.49
CA ASP A 81 7.83 -8.98 -16.18
C ASP A 81 8.19 -8.47 -14.78
N ALA A 82 7.19 -8.30 -13.90
CA ALA A 82 7.42 -7.92 -12.52
C ALA A 82 8.34 -8.90 -11.80
N THR A 83 9.43 -8.39 -11.23
CA THR A 83 10.44 -9.21 -10.56
C THR A 83 10.15 -9.34 -9.05
N PRO A 84 10.72 -10.36 -8.38
CA PRO A 84 10.73 -10.44 -6.93
C PRO A 84 11.39 -9.21 -6.27
N GLN A 85 12.43 -8.65 -6.89
CA GLN A 85 13.14 -7.47 -6.40
C GLN A 85 12.25 -6.21 -6.46
N ALA A 86 11.45 -6.06 -7.52
CA ALA A 86 10.47 -4.97 -7.59
C ALA A 86 9.43 -5.07 -6.47
N LEU A 87 8.89 -6.28 -6.22
CA LEU A 87 7.97 -6.50 -5.10
C LEU A 87 8.63 -6.24 -3.73
N SER A 88 9.92 -6.55 -3.59
CA SER A 88 10.74 -6.25 -2.40
C SER A 88 10.93 -4.74 -2.21
N ASN A 89 11.20 -4.00 -3.28
CA ASN A 89 11.34 -2.53 -3.23
C ASN A 89 10.03 -1.85 -2.88
N PHE A 90 8.91 -2.31 -3.45
CA PHE A 90 7.59 -1.82 -3.11
C PHE A 90 7.23 -2.11 -1.63
N ASP A 91 7.65 -3.28 -1.12
CA ASP A 91 7.50 -3.64 0.29
C ASP A 91 8.25 -2.69 1.22
N ALA A 92 9.50 -2.35 0.87
CA ALA A 92 10.31 -1.40 1.64
C ALA A 92 9.65 -0.01 1.67
N ASP A 93 9.13 0.46 0.54
CA ASP A 93 8.37 1.71 0.43
C ASP A 93 7.11 1.69 1.31
N LEU A 94 6.32 0.62 1.20
CA LEU A 94 5.10 0.44 1.98
C LEU A 94 5.39 0.41 3.49
N GLN A 95 6.39 -0.36 3.92
CA GLN A 95 6.78 -0.47 5.32
C GLN A 95 7.23 0.87 5.90
N PHE A 96 7.96 1.66 5.11
CA PHE A 96 8.37 2.99 5.53
C PHE A 96 7.17 3.93 5.71
N LEU A 97 6.23 3.93 4.77
CA LEU A 97 5.00 4.72 4.85
C LEU A 97 4.10 4.30 6.03
N GLU A 98 3.95 3.00 6.27
CA GLU A 98 3.22 2.48 7.44
C GLU A 98 3.79 3.03 8.74
N LYS A 99 5.12 2.96 8.88
CA LYS A 99 5.81 3.49 10.06
C LYS A 99 5.63 5.00 10.19
N SER A 100 5.81 5.75 9.11
CA SER A 100 5.68 7.21 9.14
C SER A 100 4.26 7.68 9.44
N LEU A 101 3.23 7.02 8.89
CA LEU A 101 1.85 7.31 9.23
C LEU A 101 1.53 6.97 10.68
N ALA A 102 2.04 5.84 11.20
CA ALA A 102 1.89 5.49 12.61
C ALA A 102 2.54 6.53 13.55
N GLU A 103 3.69 7.09 13.18
CA GLU A 103 4.33 8.19 13.91
C GLU A 103 3.46 9.46 13.90
N ILE A 104 2.89 9.83 12.74
CA ILE A 104 1.97 10.97 12.62
C ILE A 104 0.71 10.77 13.46
N ALA A 105 0.16 9.55 13.48
CA ALA A 105 -1.03 9.20 14.26
C ALA A 105 -0.86 9.41 15.77
N SER A 106 0.39 9.54 16.27
CA SER A 106 0.72 9.86 17.66
C SER A 106 0.00 8.96 18.69
N GLY A 107 -0.19 7.68 18.37
CA GLY A 107 -0.85 6.71 19.25
C GLY A 107 -2.39 6.76 19.27
N SER A 108 -3.02 7.47 18.34
CA SER A 108 -4.45 7.28 18.08
C SER A 108 -4.71 5.84 17.61
N ASP A 109 -5.84 5.27 18.02
CA ASP A 109 -6.26 3.86 17.76
C ASP A 109 -6.69 3.66 16.29
N ILE A 110 -5.99 4.30 15.37
CA ILE A 110 -6.25 4.25 13.94
C ILE A 110 -5.59 2.98 13.45
N SER A 111 -6.35 1.90 13.51
CA SER A 111 -5.89 0.57 13.15
C SER A 111 -5.34 0.57 11.71
N MET A 112 -4.03 0.32 11.59
CA MET A 112 -3.33 -0.06 10.36
C MET A 112 -3.82 0.68 9.09
N PRO A 113 -3.45 1.98 8.93
CA PRO A 113 -3.96 2.83 7.86
C PRO A 113 -3.76 2.25 6.46
N LEU A 114 -2.73 1.41 6.25
CA LEU A 114 -2.38 0.86 4.94
C LEU A 114 -2.68 -0.64 4.79
N LEU A 115 -3.56 -1.19 5.64
CA LEU A 115 -3.81 -2.62 5.73
C LEU A 115 -4.22 -3.25 4.39
N GLU A 116 -5.11 -2.61 3.63
CA GLU A 116 -5.55 -3.18 2.34
C GLU A 116 -4.38 -3.31 1.35
N SER A 117 -3.54 -2.27 1.22
CA SER A 117 -2.36 -2.30 0.36
C SER A 117 -1.34 -3.35 0.81
N ARG A 118 -1.15 -3.49 2.13
CA ARG A 118 -0.32 -4.52 2.76
C ARG A 118 -0.80 -5.93 2.41
N GLN A 119 -2.08 -6.20 2.62
CA GLN A 119 -2.68 -7.50 2.32
C GLN A 119 -2.61 -7.84 0.84
N LEU A 120 -2.79 -6.85 -0.04
CA LEU A 120 -2.65 -7.04 -1.48
C LEU A 120 -1.22 -7.41 -1.87
N LEU A 121 -0.22 -6.70 -1.34
CA LEU A 121 1.19 -7.02 -1.59
C LEU A 121 1.56 -8.41 -1.05
N ASP A 122 1.14 -8.73 0.18
CA ASP A 122 1.40 -10.02 0.81
C ASP A 122 0.77 -11.17 0.02
N PHE A 123 -0.43 -10.96 -0.54
CA PHE A 123 -1.07 -11.90 -1.46
C PHE A 123 -0.23 -12.10 -2.73
N LEU A 124 0.22 -11.04 -3.39
CA LEU A 124 1.03 -11.14 -4.61
C LEU A 124 2.39 -11.81 -4.38
N ARG A 125 2.95 -11.67 -3.18
CA ARG A 125 4.25 -12.25 -2.78
C ARG A 125 4.16 -13.69 -2.29
N SER A 126 2.98 -14.16 -1.88
CA SER A 126 2.81 -15.54 -1.42
C SER A 126 3.19 -16.56 -2.51
N SER A 127 3.69 -17.71 -2.07
CA SER A 127 3.91 -18.89 -2.91
C SER A 127 2.61 -19.61 -3.26
N ASP A 128 1.62 -19.55 -2.37
CA ASP A 128 0.37 -20.30 -2.46
C ASP A 128 -0.85 -19.40 -2.14
N PRO A 129 -0.98 -18.24 -2.83
CA PRO A 129 -1.91 -17.18 -2.44
C PRO A 129 -3.37 -17.63 -2.39
N MET A 130 -3.79 -18.46 -3.34
CA MET A 130 -5.16 -18.97 -3.41
C MET A 130 -5.45 -19.99 -2.31
N ASP A 131 -4.51 -20.87 -1.97
CA ASP A 131 -4.68 -21.84 -0.90
C ASP A 131 -4.77 -21.14 0.46
N GLU A 132 -3.93 -20.12 0.67
CA GLU A 132 -4.02 -19.25 1.86
C GLU A 132 -5.36 -18.51 1.93
N TYR A 133 -5.85 -17.95 0.82
CA TYR A 133 -7.12 -17.23 0.79
C TYR A 133 -8.34 -18.16 0.91
N ASN A 134 -8.28 -19.37 0.37
CA ASN A 134 -9.35 -20.35 0.45
C ASN A 134 -9.50 -20.94 1.86
N ASN A 135 -8.41 -20.97 2.64
CA ASN A 135 -8.47 -21.32 4.05
C ASN A 135 -9.16 -20.21 4.88
N PRO A 136 -10.36 -20.43 5.45
CA PRO A 136 -11.11 -19.38 6.15
C PRO A 136 -10.35 -18.79 7.35
N THR A 137 -9.56 -19.60 8.05
CA THR A 137 -8.79 -19.14 9.22
C THR A 137 -7.65 -18.23 8.81
N ILE A 138 -6.98 -18.54 7.70
CA ILE A 138 -5.89 -17.70 7.18
C ILE A 138 -6.48 -16.43 6.58
N ARG A 139 -7.52 -16.54 5.74
CA ARG A 139 -8.21 -15.39 5.14
C ARG A 139 -8.67 -14.38 6.17
N LEU A 140 -9.35 -14.81 7.23
CA LEU A 140 -9.85 -13.90 8.28
C LEU A 140 -8.73 -13.20 9.05
N ARG A 141 -7.51 -13.75 9.05
CA ARG A 141 -6.36 -13.17 9.76
C ARG A 141 -5.47 -12.32 8.87
N LYS A 142 -5.28 -12.72 7.61
CA LYS A 142 -4.32 -12.12 6.68
C LYS A 142 -4.96 -11.28 5.58
N TYR A 143 -6.21 -11.55 5.20
CA TYR A 143 -6.82 -11.01 3.99
C TYR A 143 -8.26 -10.53 4.23
N ASP A 144 -8.56 -10.01 5.42
CA ASP A 144 -9.91 -9.57 5.81
C ASP A 144 -10.36 -8.29 5.10
N ARG A 145 -9.41 -7.50 4.56
CA ARG A 145 -9.66 -6.29 3.77
C ARG A 145 -9.36 -6.45 2.29
N LEU A 146 -8.82 -7.60 1.87
CA LEU A 146 -8.39 -7.83 0.50
C LEU A 146 -9.59 -7.87 -0.47
N ASP A 147 -9.58 -7.00 -1.48
CA ASP A 147 -10.42 -7.19 -2.66
C ASP A 147 -9.83 -8.30 -3.54
N ILE A 148 -10.37 -9.51 -3.38
CA ILE A 148 -9.90 -10.70 -4.07
C ILE A 148 -10.04 -10.61 -5.59
N LYS A 149 -11.01 -9.86 -6.13
CA LYS A 149 -11.17 -9.74 -7.59
C LYS A 149 -10.00 -9.00 -8.19
N ASN A 150 -9.63 -7.87 -7.59
CA ASN A 150 -8.46 -7.10 -7.99
C ASN A 150 -7.16 -7.90 -7.76
N ALA A 151 -7.02 -8.53 -6.59
CA ALA A 151 -5.86 -9.34 -6.26
C ALA A 151 -5.62 -10.47 -7.28
N ASN A 152 -6.68 -11.19 -7.66
CA ASN A 152 -6.61 -12.26 -8.66
C ASN A 152 -6.24 -11.74 -10.04
N MET A 153 -6.77 -10.58 -10.45
CA MET A 153 -6.41 -9.97 -11.74
C MET A 153 -4.91 -9.63 -11.80
N LEU A 154 -4.35 -9.08 -10.72
CA LEU A 154 -2.93 -8.77 -10.64
C LEU A 154 -2.08 -10.04 -10.57
N LEU A 155 -2.51 -11.05 -9.81
CA LEU A 155 -1.85 -12.34 -9.74
C LEU A 155 -1.81 -13.04 -11.11
N MET A 156 -2.92 -13.05 -11.85
CA MET A 156 -2.97 -13.59 -13.22
C MET A 156 -1.97 -12.92 -14.16
N ARG A 157 -1.62 -11.66 -13.90
CA ARG A 157 -0.68 -10.91 -14.72
C ARG A 157 0.77 -11.32 -14.48
N ILE A 158 1.15 -11.58 -13.22
CA ILE A 158 2.55 -11.84 -12.83
C ILE A 158 2.87 -13.33 -12.59
N LYS A 159 1.87 -14.13 -12.23
CA LYS A 159 1.97 -15.55 -11.88
C LYS A 159 0.69 -16.28 -12.35
N PRO A 160 0.40 -16.34 -13.66
CA PRO A 160 -0.84 -16.92 -14.20
C PRO A 160 -1.08 -18.36 -13.74
N GLU A 161 -0.02 -19.13 -13.51
CA GLU A 161 -0.07 -20.50 -13.01
C GLU A 161 -0.68 -20.60 -11.60
N LEU A 162 -0.45 -19.61 -10.73
CA LEU A 162 -0.97 -19.62 -9.35
C LEU A 162 -2.41 -19.11 -9.26
N ALA A 163 -2.92 -18.46 -10.30
CA ALA A 163 -4.27 -17.92 -10.32
C ALA A 163 -5.36 -18.94 -10.71
N THR A 164 -4.97 -20.15 -11.14
CA THR A 164 -5.88 -21.13 -11.78
C THR A 164 -6.21 -22.35 -10.93
N SER A 165 -5.90 -22.35 -9.63
CA SER A 165 -6.11 -23.50 -8.74
C SER A 165 -7.57 -23.87 -8.43
N GLU A 166 -8.56 -23.28 -9.10
CA GLU A 166 -9.99 -23.65 -9.01
C GLU A 166 -10.53 -24.48 -10.20
N SER A 167 -9.75 -25.39 -10.81
CA SER A 167 -10.31 -26.27 -11.87
C SER A 167 -9.89 -27.75 -11.88
N SER A 168 -9.38 -28.29 -10.78
CA SER A 168 -9.15 -29.74 -10.70
C SER A 168 -9.31 -30.25 -9.26
N GLY A 169 -10.52 -30.75 -8.96
CA GLY A 169 -10.83 -31.43 -7.69
C GLY A 169 -12.32 -31.44 -7.38
#